data_AF-A0A4P6FUG3-F1
#
_entry.id   AF-A0A4P6FUG3-F1
#
_cell.length_a   1.000
_cell.length_b   1.000
_cell.length_c   1.000
_cell.angle_alpha   90.00
_cell.angle_beta   90.00
_cell.angle_gamma   90.00
#
_symmetry.space_group_name_H-M   'P 1'
#
loop_
_entity.id
_entity.type
_entity.pdbx_description
1 polymer ?
#
loop_
_entity_poly.entity_id
_entity_poly.type
_entity_poly.pdbx_seq_one_letter_code
_entity_poly.pdbx_strand_id
1 'polypeptide(L)'
;MTEERTRTPRAGRVASWFRGLPRWLHSVLGVIATVLGAVVIVRPTTSLGLLAILIGAGLLLSGVLELVGRRTGDNDSDSDSDGTPRPSFWRIAGAAVWILAGLLVLLLPGLTVRVLAVIVGLALIVDGVLSVVAAFRPGKTVDARIAAAALGIAEVVFGVLALAWPDVTLIIVAVVFGARLVIFGLLEIWHSIRGTRRRRADADAKPTALRRWAQTTAAVVALVLAVGAASVSAGIHGGSPVVDEFYAAPRTVPDEPGKLIRSEPFTRDIPDNARAWRILYTTTLGDGSPAVASGIVVIPRDADGPFPVIDWTHGTTGFAENCAPSLAEHPFESGALFLTDQIIDHGWALVATDYIGLGTKGPHPYLIGPDTGHAALDAARAARELDGANLGDQNVVWGHSQGGAGALWTGALADAYAPDLDIQGVASLAPASNLPGLVGNLDIIPGGSVFGSYIMSAYSRIYPDVTMRDYVRPGAEAIVRQMAERCLAEPGVFVSLLDVLALSNDPVIFSKDPTTGPMGVRLEENTPPPTISAPLLLGQGAADQLVIPSAQDAYVEGLCGAGQQVDYRLYAGRDHVPLVEPDSPLVPDLFAWTEARLAGEPVDPGCTRVER
;
A
#
# COMPACT_ATOMS: atom_id res chain seq x y z
N MET A 1 54.45 -5.39 41.32
CA MET A 1 53.31 -4.54 41.70
C MET A 1 53.60 -3.13 41.22
N THR A 2 53.11 -2.77 40.04
CA THR A 2 53.04 -1.40 39.54
C THR A 2 51.93 -1.40 38.50
N GLU A 3 50.76 -0.90 38.91
CA GLU A 3 49.53 -0.89 38.14
C GLU A 3 49.51 0.37 37.26
N GLU A 4 49.61 0.19 35.95
CA GLU A 4 49.59 1.27 34.96
C GLU A 4 48.13 1.64 34.65
N ARG A 5 47.70 2.81 35.15
CA ARG A 5 46.36 3.37 34.88
C ARG A 5 46.23 3.76 33.41
N THR A 6 45.42 3.01 32.68
CA THR A 6 44.90 3.37 31.35
C THR A 6 44.04 4.63 31.43
N ARG A 7 44.48 5.72 30.79
CA ARG A 7 43.68 6.93 30.56
C ARG A 7 42.70 6.69 29.42
N THR A 8 41.41 6.78 29.70
CA THR A 8 40.34 6.83 28.69
C THR A 8 40.29 8.19 27.97
N PRO A 9 39.90 8.26 26.68
CA PRO A 9 39.85 9.52 25.94
C PRO A 9 38.66 10.40 26.37
N ARG A 10 38.92 11.71 26.51
CA ARG A 10 37.95 12.74 26.93
C ARG A 10 36.76 12.89 25.95
N ALA A 11 35.60 12.34 26.31
CA ALA A 11 34.29 12.69 25.73
C ALA A 11 33.70 14.01 26.29
N GLY A 12 34.53 14.99 26.68
CA GLY A 12 34.13 16.09 27.58
C GLY A 12 34.08 17.52 27.01
N ARG A 13 34.37 17.75 25.72
CA ARG A 13 34.54 19.13 25.18
C ARG A 13 33.25 19.83 24.72
N VAL A 14 32.26 19.09 24.24
CA VAL A 14 30.98 19.68 23.76
C VAL A 14 30.09 20.10 24.94
N ALA A 15 30.04 19.28 25.99
CA ALA A 15 29.22 19.54 27.18
C ALA A 15 29.73 20.69 28.07
N SER A 16 31.00 21.11 27.95
CA SER A 16 31.55 22.26 28.70
C SER A 16 31.27 23.60 28.01
N TRP A 17 31.19 23.61 26.67
CA TRP A 17 30.94 24.84 25.90
C TRP A 17 29.49 25.31 26.04
N PHE A 18 28.54 24.39 26.03
CA PHE A 18 27.11 24.67 26.20
C PHE A 18 26.74 25.29 27.56
N ARG A 19 27.56 25.08 28.60
CA ARG A 19 27.30 25.62 29.96
C ARG A 19 27.75 27.06 30.13
N GLY A 20 28.56 27.58 29.21
CA GLY A 20 29.09 28.95 29.24
C GLY A 20 28.26 29.94 28.43
N LEU A 21 27.17 29.50 27.78
CA LEU A 21 26.39 30.34 26.89
C LEU A 21 25.52 31.34 27.69
N PRO A 22 25.38 32.58 27.21
CA PRO A 22 24.52 33.57 27.86
C PRO A 22 23.04 33.14 27.79
N ARG A 23 22.25 33.52 28.82
CA ARG A 23 20.85 33.06 28.99
C ARG A 23 19.94 33.32 27.79
N TRP A 24 20.16 34.43 27.09
CA TRP A 24 19.39 34.75 25.87
C TRP A 24 19.62 33.70 24.78
N LEU A 25 20.82 33.12 24.69
CA LEU A 25 21.14 32.09 23.72
C LEU A 25 20.51 30.74 24.09
N HIS A 26 20.38 30.42 25.38
CA HIS A 26 19.59 29.28 25.84
C HIS A 26 18.10 29.42 25.49
N SER A 27 17.52 30.62 25.65
CA SER A 27 16.14 30.89 25.22
C SER A 27 15.97 30.74 23.71
N VAL A 28 16.90 31.29 22.92
CA VAL A 28 16.87 31.19 21.46
C VAL A 28 16.98 29.72 21.01
N LEU A 29 17.91 28.96 21.59
CA LEU A 29 18.04 27.52 21.31
C LEU A 29 16.81 26.72 21.74
N GLY A 30 16.18 27.08 22.86
CA GLY A 30 14.92 26.45 23.31
C GLY A 30 13.74 26.73 22.38
N VAL A 31 13.61 27.96 21.88
CA VAL A 31 12.59 28.32 20.86
C VAL A 31 12.84 27.57 19.56
N ILE A 32 14.08 27.54 19.08
CA ILE A 32 14.46 26.80 17.86
C ILE A 32 14.14 25.32 18.01
N ALA A 33 14.50 24.68 19.13
CA ALA A 33 14.20 23.28 19.39
C ALA A 33 12.68 23.00 19.43
N THR A 34 11.90 23.91 20.01
CA THR A 34 10.43 23.79 20.09
C THR A 34 9.79 23.88 18.70
N VAL A 35 10.19 24.87 17.90
CA VAL A 35 9.67 25.06 16.54
C VAL A 35 10.10 23.90 15.64
N LEU A 36 11.36 23.48 15.70
CA LEU A 36 11.86 22.34 14.93
C LEU A 36 11.12 21.05 15.32
N GLY A 37 10.92 20.80 16.61
CA GLY A 37 10.16 19.66 17.08
C GLY A 37 8.70 19.65 16.62
N ALA A 38 8.03 20.80 16.63
CA ALA A 38 6.67 20.95 16.11
C ALA A 38 6.59 20.70 14.59
N VAL A 39 7.57 21.20 13.81
CA VAL A 39 7.65 20.96 12.37
C VAL A 39 7.84 19.47 12.07
N VAL A 40 8.70 18.77 12.82
CA VAL A 40 8.92 17.32 12.68
C VAL A 40 7.64 16.53 12.97
N ILE A 41 6.84 16.94 13.97
CA ILE A 41 5.55 16.30 14.29
C ILE A 41 4.53 16.53 13.18
N VAL A 42 4.41 17.76 12.68
CA VAL A 42 3.39 18.12 11.68
C VAL A 42 3.74 17.59 10.30
N ARG A 43 5.03 17.38 10.00
CA ARG A 43 5.50 16.92 8.68
C ARG A 43 6.63 15.88 8.78
N PRO A 44 6.35 14.66 9.25
CA PRO A 44 7.39 13.67 9.58
C PRO A 44 8.19 13.19 8.35
N THR A 45 7.53 12.95 7.22
CA THR A 45 8.16 12.42 5.99
C THR A 45 9.08 13.44 5.31
N THR A 46 8.63 14.69 5.18
CA THR A 46 9.47 15.78 4.63
C THR A 46 10.60 16.18 5.58
N SER A 47 10.39 16.05 6.89
CA SER A 47 11.41 16.34 7.91
C SER A 47 12.54 15.32 7.93
N LEU A 48 12.28 14.05 7.57
CA LEU A 48 13.32 13.03 7.46
C LEU A 48 14.28 13.31 6.30
N GLY A 49 13.77 13.77 5.16
CA GLY A 49 14.59 14.25 4.05
C GLY A 49 15.45 15.45 4.45
N LEU A 50 14.86 16.42 5.15
CA LEU A 50 15.59 17.57 5.68
C LEU A 50 16.67 17.15 6.70
N LEU A 51 16.35 16.21 7.59
CA LEU A 51 17.28 15.70 8.60
C LEU A 51 18.45 14.95 7.96
N ALA A 52 18.19 14.11 6.95
CA ALA A 52 19.24 13.44 6.18
C ALA A 52 20.13 14.46 5.45
N ILE A 53 19.55 15.51 4.88
CA ILE A 53 20.31 16.61 4.26
C ILE A 53 21.20 17.32 5.28
N LEU A 54 20.66 17.66 6.45
CA LEU A 54 21.41 18.35 7.52
C LEU A 54 22.53 17.47 8.09
N ILE A 55 22.26 16.18 8.31
CA ILE A 55 23.27 15.21 8.78
C ILE A 55 24.33 15.03 7.71
N GLY A 56 23.95 14.77 6.45
CA GLY A 56 24.87 14.58 5.33
C GLY A 56 25.77 15.81 5.10
N ALA A 57 25.19 17.01 5.10
CA ALA A 57 25.93 18.26 5.01
C ALA A 57 26.85 18.50 6.22
N GLY A 58 26.40 18.15 7.43
CA GLY A 58 27.20 18.25 8.65
C GLY A 58 28.39 17.28 8.68
N LEU A 59 28.21 16.06 8.19
CA LEU A 59 29.27 15.05 8.06
C LEU A 59 30.31 15.47 7.00
N LEU A 60 29.85 15.97 5.85
CA LEU A 60 30.72 16.56 4.82
C LEU A 60 31.52 17.73 5.39
N LEU A 61 30.84 18.68 6.05
CA LEU A 61 31.48 19.84 6.66
C LEU A 61 32.52 19.41 7.71
N SER A 62 32.20 18.42 8.55
CA SER A 62 33.12 17.90 9.57
C SER A 62 34.37 17.27 8.95
N GLY A 63 34.21 16.48 7.88
CA GLY A 63 35.33 15.89 7.16
C GLY A 63 36.21 16.96 6.48
N VAL A 64 35.61 17.98 5.87
CA VAL A 64 36.34 19.12 5.28
C VAL A 64 37.08 19.93 6.35
N LEU A 65 36.45 20.20 7.49
CA LEU A 65 37.08 20.91 8.60
C LEU A 65 38.23 20.11 9.23
N GLU A 66 38.16 18.77 9.24
CA GLU A 66 39.25 17.91 9.73
C GLU A 66 40.47 17.87 8.79
N LEU A 67 40.22 18.01 7.48
CA LEU A 67 41.23 18.21 6.42
C LEU A 67 41.90 19.59 6.53
N VAL A 68 41.13 20.64 6.82
CA VAL A 68 41.61 22.04 6.83
C VAL A 68 42.17 22.47 8.19
N GLY A 69 41.71 21.89 9.30
CA GLY A 69 42.09 22.29 10.65
C GLY A 69 43.57 22.01 10.99
N ARG A 70 44.38 23.07 11.16
CA ARG A 70 45.72 22.96 11.78
C ARG A 70 45.57 22.93 13.30
N ARG A 71 46.26 21.98 13.96
CA ARG A 71 46.26 21.83 15.41
C ARG A 71 46.94 23.05 16.04
N THR A 72 46.19 23.93 16.69
CA THR A 72 46.74 24.87 17.67
C THR A 72 46.90 24.11 18.99
N GLY A 73 48.13 23.69 19.28
CA GLY A 73 48.52 23.11 20.57
C GLY A 73 49.13 21.73 20.48
N ASP A 74 50.44 21.68 20.24
CA ASP A 74 51.35 20.78 20.92
C ASP A 74 52.57 21.62 21.32
N ASN A 75 52.76 21.80 22.62
CA ASN A 75 54.06 22.11 23.19
C ASN A 75 54.77 20.76 23.29
N ASP A 76 55.70 20.47 22.39
CA ASP A 76 56.98 19.90 22.79
C ASP A 76 58.01 20.10 21.69
N SER A 77 59.21 20.38 22.16
CA SER A 77 60.44 20.65 21.43
C SER A 77 60.86 19.50 20.54
N ASP A 78 61.03 19.76 19.25
CA ASP A 78 62.24 19.38 18.53
C ASP A 78 62.40 20.27 17.30
N SER A 79 63.53 20.95 17.27
CA SER A 79 64.01 21.70 16.12
C SER A 79 64.47 20.71 15.05
N ASP A 80 63.84 20.74 13.89
CA ASP A 80 64.57 20.49 12.65
C ASP A 80 63.94 21.26 11.49
N SER A 81 64.85 21.84 10.71
CA SER A 81 64.64 22.73 9.58
C SER A 81 63.96 22.04 8.40
N ASP A 82 63.04 22.78 7.79
CA ASP A 82 62.46 22.58 6.46
C ASP A 82 61.57 21.33 6.27
N GLY A 83 60.27 21.52 6.48
CA GLY A 83 59.28 20.48 6.23
C GLY A 83 57.87 20.96 6.52
N THR A 84 57.09 21.19 5.46
CA THR A 84 55.64 21.37 5.59
C THR A 84 55.04 20.20 6.39
N PRO A 85 54.23 20.44 7.45
CA PRO A 85 53.68 19.34 8.24
C PRO A 85 52.76 18.51 7.34
N ARG A 86 53.20 17.30 6.95
CA ARG A 86 52.34 16.37 6.21
C ARG A 86 51.25 15.88 7.17
N PRO A 87 49.96 16.00 6.82
CA PRO A 87 48.88 15.46 7.65
C PRO A 87 49.08 13.95 7.82
N SER A 88 48.95 13.44 9.05
CA SER A 88 49.13 12.00 9.28
C SER A 88 48.10 11.21 8.47
N PHE A 89 48.50 10.05 7.95
CA PHE A 89 47.64 9.17 7.15
C PHE A 89 46.28 8.90 7.82
N TRP A 90 46.27 8.73 9.14
CA TRP A 90 45.07 8.53 9.95
C TRP A 90 44.08 9.70 9.92
N ARG A 91 44.56 10.95 9.76
CA ARG A 91 43.69 12.13 9.61
C ARG A 91 43.05 12.18 8.24
N ILE A 92 43.81 11.88 7.19
CA ILE A 92 43.29 11.83 5.82
C ILE A 92 42.25 10.71 5.72
N ALA A 93 42.54 9.55 6.30
CA ALA A 93 41.61 8.43 6.38
C ALA A 93 40.33 8.79 7.16
N GLY A 94 40.46 9.43 8.34
CA GLY A 94 39.30 9.88 9.13
C GLY A 94 38.43 10.89 8.39
N ALA A 95 39.04 11.90 7.77
CA ALA A 95 38.33 12.89 6.98
C ALA A 95 37.66 12.28 5.73
N ALA A 96 38.32 11.34 5.05
CA ALA A 96 37.75 10.61 3.93
C ALA A 96 36.53 9.77 4.34
N VAL A 97 36.56 9.14 5.51
CA VAL A 97 35.42 8.40 6.07
C VAL A 97 34.23 9.32 6.33
N TRP A 98 34.44 10.49 6.94
CA TRP A 98 33.36 11.47 7.18
C TRP A 98 32.76 12.02 5.88
N ILE A 99 33.61 12.30 4.89
CA ILE A 99 33.17 12.79 3.57
C ILE A 99 32.37 11.72 2.83
N LEU A 100 32.88 10.47 2.78
CA LEU A 100 32.18 9.35 2.14
C LEU A 100 30.85 9.04 2.84
N ALA A 101 30.81 9.08 4.18
CA ALA A 101 29.58 8.91 4.94
C ALA A 101 28.56 10.02 4.66
N GLY A 102 29.00 11.29 4.61
CA GLY A 102 28.13 12.41 4.25
C GLY A 102 27.61 12.32 2.81
N LEU A 103 28.45 11.90 1.87
CA LEU A 103 28.06 11.69 0.47
C LEU A 103 27.07 10.54 0.32
N LEU A 104 27.27 9.44 1.06
CA LEU A 104 26.37 8.27 1.08
C LEU A 104 24.97 8.66 1.60
N VAL A 105 24.90 9.46 2.66
CA VAL A 105 23.63 9.96 3.22
C VAL A 105 22.89 10.85 2.23
N LEU A 106 23.60 11.69 1.47
CA LEU A 106 22.98 12.60 0.50
C LEU A 106 22.57 11.92 -0.81
N LEU A 107 23.35 10.93 -1.28
CA LEU A 107 23.10 10.24 -2.55
C LEU A 107 22.08 9.10 -2.42
N LEU A 108 21.97 8.47 -1.24
CA LEU A 108 21.07 7.34 -0.98
C LEU A 108 20.23 7.57 0.29
N PRO A 109 19.36 8.60 0.32
CA PRO A 109 18.58 8.94 1.50
C PRO A 109 17.65 7.79 1.94
N GLY A 110 17.02 7.08 0.99
CA GLY A 110 16.15 5.95 1.32
C GLY A 110 16.87 4.78 2.01
N LEU A 111 18.08 4.44 1.55
CA LEU A 111 18.88 3.35 2.14
C LEU A 111 19.39 3.73 3.53
N THR A 112 19.88 4.95 3.71
CA THR A 112 20.43 5.40 5.00
C THR A 112 19.36 5.50 6.08
N VAL A 113 18.15 5.91 5.71
CA VAL A 113 17.00 5.98 6.60
C VAL A 113 16.55 4.58 7.04
N ARG A 114 16.52 3.58 6.13
CA ARG A 114 16.21 2.18 6.48
C ARG A 114 17.25 1.55 7.40
N VAL A 115 18.54 1.75 7.12
CA VAL A 115 19.63 1.26 7.97
C VAL A 115 19.57 1.90 9.35
N LEU A 116 19.28 3.20 9.43
CA LEU A 116 19.11 3.90 10.69
C LEU A 116 17.91 3.36 11.48
N ALA A 117 16.77 3.10 10.83
CA ALA A 117 15.60 2.50 11.47
C ALA A 117 15.91 1.13 12.08
N VAL A 118 16.67 0.28 11.36
CA VAL A 118 17.11 -1.03 11.88
C VAL A 118 18.01 -0.88 13.10
N ILE A 119 18.99 0.03 13.04
CA ILE A 119 19.91 0.28 14.16
C ILE A 119 19.14 0.81 15.37
N VAL A 120 18.22 1.75 15.17
CA VAL A 120 17.39 2.33 16.24
C VAL A 120 16.46 1.28 16.83
N GLY A 121 15.80 0.46 15.99
CA GLY A 121 14.93 -0.63 16.44
C GLY A 121 15.68 -1.64 17.32
N LEU A 122 16.87 -2.09 16.87
CA LEU A 122 17.73 -2.97 17.66
C LEU A 122 18.21 -2.32 18.96
N ALA A 123 18.58 -1.03 18.92
CA ALA A 123 19.00 -0.30 20.12
C ALA A 123 17.87 -0.18 21.14
N LEU A 124 16.63 0.09 20.71
CA LEU A 124 15.44 0.14 21.57
C LEU A 124 15.16 -1.22 22.22
N ILE A 125 15.29 -2.32 21.48
CA ILE A 125 15.14 -3.68 22.04
C ILE A 125 16.20 -3.92 23.12
N VAL A 126 17.46 -3.61 22.83
CA VAL A 126 18.57 -3.83 23.78
C VAL A 126 18.40 -2.98 25.04
N ASP A 127 18.11 -1.68 24.89
CA ASP A 127 17.91 -0.78 26.04
C ASP A 127 16.68 -1.19 26.87
N GLY A 128 15.58 -1.57 26.19
CA GLY A 128 14.37 -2.04 26.84
C GLY A 128 14.59 -3.32 27.65
N VAL A 129 15.31 -4.31 27.10
CA VAL A 129 15.70 -5.53 27.83
C VAL A 129 16.58 -5.20 29.04
N LEU A 130 17.58 -4.33 28.87
CA LEU A 130 18.45 -3.91 29.98
C LEU A 130 17.67 -3.17 31.07
N SER A 131 16.69 -2.36 30.70
CA SER A 131 15.78 -1.63 31.60
C SER A 131 14.87 -2.57 32.40
N VAL A 132 14.31 -3.60 31.75
CA VAL A 132 13.54 -4.67 32.41
C VAL A 132 14.42 -5.45 33.38
N VAL A 133 15.62 -5.88 32.96
CA VAL A 133 16.57 -6.58 33.85
C VAL A 133 16.98 -5.70 35.03
N ALA A 134 17.18 -4.41 34.80
CA ALA A 134 17.51 -3.46 35.85
C ALA A 134 16.36 -3.25 36.85
N ALA A 135 15.11 -3.58 36.52
CA ALA A 135 13.98 -3.52 37.45
C ALA A 135 14.09 -4.56 38.58
N PHE A 136 14.79 -5.67 38.34
CA PHE A 136 14.99 -6.74 39.33
C PHE A 136 16.22 -6.55 40.22
N ARG A 137 17.01 -5.48 40.03
CA ARG A 137 18.20 -5.22 40.85
C ARG A 137 17.81 -4.86 42.30
N PRO A 138 18.50 -5.42 43.31
CA PRO A 138 18.26 -5.10 44.72
C PRO A 138 18.54 -3.62 45.02
N GLY A 139 17.77 -3.03 45.94
CA GLY A 139 17.93 -1.62 46.37
C GLY A 139 17.00 -0.59 45.70
N LYS A 140 16.14 -0.98 44.76
CA LYS A 140 15.12 -0.10 44.16
C LYS A 140 13.77 -0.14 44.90
N THR A 141 13.11 1.01 44.99
CA THR A 141 11.73 1.15 45.48
C THR A 141 10.71 0.60 44.48
N VAL A 142 9.52 0.18 44.95
CA VAL A 142 8.50 -0.50 44.12
C VAL A 142 8.07 0.32 42.91
N ASP A 143 7.86 1.62 43.09
CA ASP A 143 7.55 2.60 42.05
C ASP A 143 8.64 2.67 40.96
N ALA A 144 9.92 2.63 41.36
CA ALA A 144 11.04 2.64 40.44
C ALA A 144 11.19 1.31 39.68
N ARG A 145 10.75 0.19 40.26
CA ARG A 145 10.71 -1.11 39.57
C ARG A 145 9.59 -1.13 38.53
N ILE A 146 8.40 -0.67 38.89
CA ILE A 146 7.24 -0.58 37.97
C ILE A 146 7.56 0.34 36.80
N ALA A 147 8.12 1.53 37.06
CA ALA A 147 8.47 2.47 36.00
C ALA A 147 9.56 1.90 35.05
N ALA A 148 10.59 1.24 35.59
CA ALA A 148 11.65 0.63 34.78
C ALA A 148 11.13 -0.55 33.94
N ALA A 149 10.25 -1.38 34.51
CA ALA A 149 9.63 -2.48 33.78
C ALA A 149 8.69 -1.98 32.68
N ALA A 150 7.82 -1.01 32.97
CA ALA A 150 6.87 -0.46 32.00
C ALA A 150 7.57 0.27 30.83
N LEU A 151 8.58 1.09 31.12
CA LEU A 151 9.40 1.74 30.08
C LEU A 151 10.17 0.71 29.26
N GLY A 152 10.80 -0.27 29.92
CA GLY A 152 11.57 -1.29 29.20
C GLY A 152 10.71 -2.17 28.30
N ILE A 153 9.50 -2.54 28.73
CA ILE A 153 8.53 -3.25 27.88
C ILE A 153 8.09 -2.36 26.71
N ALA A 154 7.77 -1.10 26.95
CA ALA A 154 7.38 -0.17 25.89
C ALA A 154 8.50 0.00 24.84
N GLU A 155 9.76 0.11 25.26
CA GLU A 155 10.94 0.19 24.38
C GLU A 155 11.13 -1.08 23.54
N VAL A 156 10.92 -2.26 24.12
CA VAL A 156 10.95 -3.53 23.38
C VAL A 156 9.83 -3.58 22.34
N VAL A 157 8.60 -3.22 22.72
CA VAL A 157 7.45 -3.21 21.79
C VAL A 157 7.70 -2.23 20.64
N PHE A 158 8.12 -0.99 20.94
CA PHE A 158 8.48 -0.01 19.90
C PHE A 158 9.67 -0.48 19.05
N GLY A 159 10.64 -1.17 19.62
CA GLY A 159 11.78 -1.73 18.90
C GLY A 159 11.40 -2.87 17.95
N VAL A 160 10.46 -3.74 18.34
CA VAL A 160 9.92 -4.79 17.46
C VAL A 160 9.07 -4.19 16.34
N LEU A 161 8.17 -3.26 16.67
CA LEU A 161 7.41 -2.49 15.67
C LEU A 161 8.35 -1.74 14.72
N ALA A 162 9.46 -1.21 15.26
CA ALA A 162 10.45 -0.48 14.49
C ALA A 162 11.09 -1.33 13.37
N LEU A 163 11.28 -2.62 13.64
CA LEU A 163 11.86 -3.58 12.70
C LEU A 163 10.83 -4.19 11.76
N ALA A 164 9.59 -4.37 12.23
CA ALA A 164 8.50 -4.92 11.42
C ALA A 164 7.98 -3.93 10.37
N TRP A 165 8.01 -2.62 10.67
CA TRP A 165 7.41 -1.57 9.82
C TRP A 165 8.39 -0.45 9.45
N PRO A 166 9.51 -0.69 8.76
CA PRO A 166 10.56 0.31 8.58
C PRO A 166 10.08 1.66 8.05
N ASP A 167 9.01 1.73 7.24
CA ASP A 167 8.46 2.98 6.72
C ASP A 167 7.59 3.74 7.76
N VAL A 168 6.81 3.04 8.60
CA VAL A 168 5.98 3.66 9.66
C VAL A 168 6.79 3.89 10.94
N THR A 169 7.80 3.08 11.20
CA THR A 169 8.84 3.31 12.21
C THR A 169 9.41 4.71 12.09
N LEU A 170 9.66 5.16 10.87
CA LEU A 170 10.22 6.47 10.62
C LEU A 170 9.27 7.59 11.01
N ILE A 171 7.97 7.41 10.79
CA ILE A 171 6.94 8.35 11.20
C ILE A 171 6.85 8.37 12.73
N ILE A 172 6.79 7.20 13.37
CA ILE A 172 6.72 7.08 14.83
C ILE A 172 7.97 7.67 15.49
N VAL A 173 9.16 7.33 14.99
CA VAL A 173 10.45 7.86 15.48
C VAL A 173 10.52 9.37 15.26
N ALA A 174 10.09 9.88 14.11
CA ALA A 174 10.04 11.32 13.85
C ALA A 174 9.11 12.04 14.84
N VAL A 175 7.89 11.52 15.04
CA VAL A 175 6.91 12.11 15.98
C VAL A 175 7.43 12.07 17.41
N VAL A 176 8.00 10.95 17.85
CA VAL A 176 8.60 10.81 19.19
C VAL A 176 9.81 11.73 19.36
N PHE A 177 10.68 11.82 18.36
CA PHE A 177 11.83 12.72 18.37
C PHE A 177 11.40 14.19 18.37
N GLY A 178 10.41 14.55 17.56
CA GLY A 178 9.80 15.87 17.53
C GLY A 178 9.17 16.25 18.86
N ALA A 179 8.43 15.34 19.49
CA ALA A 179 7.87 15.53 20.84
C ALA A 179 8.96 15.75 21.89
N ARG A 180 10.06 14.97 21.81
CA ARG A 180 11.22 15.13 22.69
C ARG A 180 11.89 16.50 22.51
N LEU A 181 12.02 16.97 21.28
CA LEU A 181 12.56 18.30 20.96
C LEU A 181 11.67 19.43 21.49
N VAL A 182 10.35 19.30 21.36
CA VAL A 182 9.37 20.24 21.96
C VAL A 182 9.53 20.28 23.48
N ILE A 183 9.57 19.13 24.14
CA ILE A 183 9.73 19.04 25.60
C ILE A 183 11.06 19.67 26.03
N PHE A 184 12.16 19.34 25.35
CA PHE A 184 13.48 19.91 25.63
C PHE A 184 13.49 21.44 25.47
N GLY A 185 12.91 21.94 24.36
CA GLY A 185 12.84 23.37 24.08
C GLY A 185 12.02 24.14 25.12
N LEU A 186 10.86 23.62 25.50
CA LEU A 186 10.01 24.20 26.55
C LEU A 186 10.72 24.22 27.91
N LEU A 187 11.46 23.15 28.25
CA LEU A 187 12.23 23.09 29.49
C LEU A 187 13.38 24.10 29.50
N GLU A 188 14.12 24.29 28.41
CA GLU A 188 15.19 25.30 28.34
C GLU A 188 14.63 26.73 28.43
N ILE A 189 13.52 27.02 27.76
CA ILE A 189 12.79 28.30 27.88
C ILE A 189 12.39 28.54 29.34
N TRP A 190 11.82 27.53 29.99
CA TRP A 190 11.41 27.60 31.39
C TRP A 190 12.57 27.84 32.35
N HIS A 191 13.70 27.16 32.17
CA HIS A 191 14.90 27.35 32.98
C HIS A 191 15.57 28.71 32.75
N SER A 192 15.46 29.26 31.54
CA SER A 192 15.95 30.61 31.23
C SER A 192 15.11 31.69 31.92
N ILE A 193 13.79 31.51 31.96
CA ILE A 193 12.85 32.43 32.62
C ILE A 193 12.96 32.35 34.15
N ARG A 194 13.07 31.14 34.72
CA ARG A 194 13.29 30.93 36.16
C ARG A 194 14.79 31.03 36.47
N GLY A 195 15.31 32.25 36.52
CA GLY A 195 16.71 32.54 36.84
C GLY A 195 17.29 31.68 37.97
N THR A 196 18.57 31.32 37.85
CA THR A 196 19.35 30.44 38.73
C THR A 196 19.47 30.93 40.18
N ARG A 197 18.39 30.88 40.97
CA ARG A 197 18.43 31.05 42.42
C ARG A 197 18.14 29.77 43.21
N ARG A 198 17.85 28.66 42.53
CA ARG A 198 17.43 27.39 43.19
C ARG A 198 18.26 26.15 42.86
N ARG A 199 19.35 26.28 42.08
CA ARG A 199 20.15 25.12 41.64
C ARG A 199 21.14 24.56 42.69
N ARG A 200 21.39 25.27 43.80
CA ARG A 200 22.24 24.79 44.91
C ARG A 200 21.47 24.25 46.11
N ALA A 201 20.15 24.43 46.19
CA ALA A 201 19.32 23.91 47.29
C ALA A 201 18.63 22.58 46.96
N ASP A 202 18.40 22.27 45.68
CA ASP A 202 17.67 21.06 45.25
C ASP A 202 18.58 19.86 44.90
N ALA A 203 19.90 20.02 44.93
CA ALA A 203 20.84 18.94 44.60
C ALA A 203 20.95 17.85 45.68
N ASP A 204 20.58 18.17 46.93
CA ASP A 204 20.57 17.25 48.09
C ASP A 204 19.14 16.89 48.58
N ALA A 205 18.09 17.36 47.89
CA ALA A 205 16.72 17.06 48.27
C ALA A 205 16.26 15.70 47.70
N LYS A 206 15.91 14.76 48.59
CA LYS A 206 15.31 13.46 48.23
C LYS A 206 14.11 13.69 47.27
N PRO A 207 13.98 12.91 46.18
CA PRO A 207 12.91 13.11 45.21
C PRO A 207 11.54 13.08 45.89
N THR A 208 10.78 14.17 45.75
CA THR A 208 9.43 14.30 46.31
C THR A 208 8.52 13.21 45.73
N ALA A 209 7.58 12.71 46.53
CA ALA A 209 6.63 11.67 46.11
C ALA A 209 5.92 12.03 44.78
N LEU A 210 5.59 13.31 44.59
CA LEU A 210 4.97 13.83 43.38
C LEU A 210 5.79 13.59 42.10
N ARG A 211 7.13 13.73 42.17
CA ARG A 211 8.04 13.53 41.04
C ARG A 211 8.23 12.05 40.71
N ARG A 212 8.15 11.18 41.72
CA ARG A 212 8.20 9.72 41.56
C ARG A 212 6.93 9.19 40.91
N TRP A 213 5.76 9.61 41.39
CA TRP A 213 4.48 9.25 40.78
C TRP A 213 4.33 9.78 39.35
N ALA A 214 4.79 10.99 39.05
CA ALA A 214 4.80 11.52 37.68
C ALA A 214 5.62 10.65 36.70
N GLN A 215 6.75 10.09 37.14
CA GLN A 215 7.57 9.18 36.34
C GLN A 215 6.87 7.84 36.10
N THR A 216 6.20 7.29 37.11
CA THR A 216 5.40 6.07 36.96
C THR A 216 4.21 6.29 36.04
N THR A 217 3.49 7.41 36.16
CA THR A 217 2.39 7.75 35.25
C THR A 217 2.87 7.89 33.80
N ALA A 218 3.98 8.59 33.56
CA ALA A 218 4.55 8.70 32.22
C ALA A 218 4.97 7.34 31.64
N ALA A 219 5.56 6.46 32.45
CA ALA A 219 5.93 5.10 32.06
C ALA A 219 4.71 4.24 31.68
N VAL A 220 3.63 4.33 32.44
CA VAL A 220 2.38 3.61 32.16
C VAL A 220 1.70 4.15 30.90
N VAL A 221 1.67 5.48 30.70
CA VAL A 221 1.15 6.09 29.47
C VAL A 221 1.95 5.64 28.25
N ALA A 222 3.28 5.62 28.33
CA ALA A 222 4.13 5.13 27.25
C ALA A 222 3.85 3.65 26.90
N LEU A 223 3.63 2.80 27.91
CA LEU A 223 3.25 1.40 27.70
C LEU A 223 1.87 1.26 27.05
N VAL A 224 0.87 2.02 27.50
CA VAL A 224 -0.47 2.01 26.90
C VAL A 224 -0.41 2.44 25.43
N LEU A 225 0.37 3.49 25.10
CA LEU A 225 0.57 3.92 23.72
C LEU A 225 1.29 2.85 22.88
N ALA A 226 2.29 2.18 23.44
CA ALA A 226 3.01 1.10 22.75
C ALA A 226 2.08 -0.09 22.46
N VAL A 227 1.26 -0.50 23.43
CA VAL A 227 0.27 -1.58 23.26
C VAL A 227 -0.80 -1.18 22.25
N GLY A 228 -1.33 0.04 22.32
CA GLY A 228 -2.30 0.55 21.34
C GLY A 228 -1.73 0.54 19.92
N ALA A 229 -0.48 0.99 19.74
CA ALA A 229 0.20 0.95 18.44
C ALA A 229 0.42 -0.49 17.95
N ALA A 230 0.78 -1.42 18.85
CA ALA A 230 0.93 -2.83 18.51
C ALA A 230 -0.41 -3.49 18.12
N SER A 231 -1.51 -3.15 18.80
CA SER A 231 -2.84 -3.65 18.46
C SER A 231 -3.34 -3.13 17.11
N VAL A 232 -3.14 -1.84 16.81
CA VAL A 232 -3.44 -1.28 15.48
C VAL A 232 -2.57 -1.94 14.41
N SER A 233 -1.28 -2.12 14.68
CA SER A 233 -0.34 -2.81 13.77
C SER A 233 -0.75 -4.25 13.50
N ALA A 234 -1.17 -5.00 14.53
CA ALA A 234 -1.69 -6.35 14.39
C ALA A 234 -3.00 -6.41 13.60
N GLY A 235 -3.88 -5.42 13.75
CA GLY A 235 -5.08 -5.29 12.91
C GLY A 235 -4.74 -5.07 11.44
N ILE A 236 -3.71 -4.27 11.14
CA ILE A 236 -3.27 -4.01 9.76
C ILE A 236 -2.45 -5.19 9.18
N HIS A 237 -1.80 -6.01 10.01
CA HIS A 237 -1.04 -7.19 9.55
C HIS A 237 -1.83 -8.50 9.56
N GLY A 238 -2.93 -8.55 10.30
CA GLY A 238 -3.84 -9.69 10.28
C GLY A 238 -4.58 -9.86 8.96
N GLY A 239 -4.52 -8.87 8.06
CA GLY A 239 -5.31 -8.81 6.83
C GLY A 239 -4.62 -9.29 5.55
N SER A 240 -3.29 -9.46 5.50
CA SER A 240 -2.64 -9.95 4.28
C SER A 240 -2.84 -11.46 4.12
N PRO A 241 -3.65 -11.92 3.15
CA PRO A 241 -3.96 -13.34 3.04
C PRO A 241 -2.72 -14.16 2.68
N VAL A 242 -2.59 -15.34 3.28
CA VAL A 242 -1.54 -16.30 2.89
C VAL A 242 -2.06 -17.14 1.75
N VAL A 243 -1.35 -17.14 0.62
CA VAL A 243 -1.61 -18.05 -0.50
C VAL A 243 -1.27 -19.47 -0.02
N ASP A 244 -2.29 -20.31 0.10
CA ASP A 244 -2.15 -21.69 0.57
C ASP A 244 -1.87 -22.68 -0.59
N GLU A 245 -1.74 -23.97 -0.27
CA GLU A 245 -1.44 -25.01 -1.26
C GLU A 245 -2.57 -25.21 -2.30
N PHE A 246 -3.79 -24.73 -2.03
CA PHE A 246 -4.91 -24.81 -2.96
C PHE A 246 -4.57 -24.15 -4.30
N TYR A 247 -3.92 -22.99 -4.25
CA TYR A 247 -3.64 -22.14 -5.39
C TYR A 247 -2.39 -22.53 -6.19
N ALA A 248 -1.61 -23.49 -5.68
CA ALA A 248 -0.43 -23.97 -6.38
C ALA A 248 -0.82 -24.73 -7.65
N ALA A 249 -0.43 -24.20 -8.81
CA ALA A 249 -0.62 -24.87 -10.09
C ALA A 249 0.05 -26.27 -10.09
N PRO A 250 -0.60 -27.29 -10.68
CA PRO A 250 0.00 -28.62 -10.80
C PRO A 250 1.25 -28.56 -11.69
N ARG A 251 2.16 -29.54 -11.52
CA ARG A 251 3.39 -29.62 -12.33
C ARG A 251 3.12 -29.73 -13.84
N THR A 252 1.98 -30.32 -14.19
CA THR A 252 1.47 -30.44 -15.55
C THR A 252 0.08 -29.83 -15.57
N VAL A 253 -0.03 -28.66 -16.20
CA VAL A 253 -1.29 -27.96 -16.41
C VAL A 253 -1.92 -28.52 -17.70
N PRO A 254 -3.21 -28.88 -17.71
CA PRO A 254 -3.89 -29.23 -18.96
C PRO A 254 -3.81 -28.08 -19.98
N ASP A 255 -3.57 -28.41 -21.25
CA ASP A 255 -3.50 -27.41 -22.32
C ASP A 255 -4.88 -26.89 -22.75
N GLU A 256 -5.95 -27.59 -22.38
CA GLU A 256 -7.32 -27.20 -22.67
C GLU A 256 -7.76 -26.06 -21.75
N PRO A 257 -8.28 -24.92 -22.27
CA PRO A 257 -8.83 -23.84 -21.46
C PRO A 257 -10.15 -24.25 -20.78
N GLY A 258 -10.44 -23.66 -19.61
CA GLY A 258 -11.70 -23.87 -18.90
C GLY A 258 -11.84 -25.23 -18.21
N LYS A 259 -10.74 -25.91 -17.90
CA LYS A 259 -10.74 -27.19 -17.18
C LYS A 259 -10.64 -26.98 -15.68
N LEU A 260 -11.51 -27.65 -14.93
CA LEU A 260 -11.45 -27.68 -13.48
C LEU A 260 -10.26 -28.54 -13.03
N ILE A 261 -9.31 -27.92 -12.33
CA ILE A 261 -8.14 -28.61 -11.77
C ILE A 261 -8.45 -29.10 -10.35
N ARG A 262 -9.08 -28.25 -9.54
CA ARG A 262 -9.37 -28.50 -8.13
C ARG A 262 -10.55 -27.67 -7.68
N SER A 263 -11.31 -28.20 -6.74
CA SER A 263 -12.33 -27.47 -6.01
C SER A 263 -12.34 -27.83 -4.53
N GLU A 264 -12.67 -26.87 -3.68
CA GLU A 264 -12.84 -27.06 -2.23
C GLU A 264 -14.04 -26.24 -1.75
N PRO A 265 -14.80 -26.71 -0.73
CA PRO A 265 -15.89 -25.93 -0.16
C PRO A 265 -15.41 -24.56 0.33
N PHE A 266 -16.21 -23.53 0.08
CA PHE A 266 -15.96 -22.16 0.49
C PHE A 266 -17.12 -21.64 1.34
N THR A 267 -16.81 -20.91 2.41
CA THR A 267 -17.79 -20.53 3.45
C THR A 267 -17.70 -19.07 3.91
N ARG A 268 -16.68 -18.31 3.49
CA ARG A 268 -16.50 -16.92 3.91
C ARG A 268 -17.47 -16.01 3.16
N ASP A 269 -18.24 -15.22 3.90
CA ASP A 269 -19.23 -14.27 3.36
C ASP A 269 -20.15 -14.86 2.29
N ILE A 270 -20.63 -16.08 2.53
CA ILE A 270 -21.59 -16.77 1.68
C ILE A 270 -22.99 -16.68 2.29
N PRO A 271 -24.04 -16.40 1.49
CA PRO A 271 -25.42 -16.38 1.98
C PRO A 271 -25.83 -17.69 2.68
N ASP A 272 -26.68 -17.61 3.70
CA ASP A 272 -27.12 -18.78 4.48
C ASP A 272 -27.86 -19.83 3.62
N ASN A 273 -28.52 -19.39 2.56
CA ASN A 273 -29.24 -20.20 1.57
C ASN A 273 -28.36 -20.61 0.37
N ALA A 274 -27.03 -20.50 0.45
CA ALA A 274 -26.12 -20.83 -0.64
C ALA A 274 -25.15 -21.98 -0.32
N ARG A 275 -24.55 -22.54 -1.38
CA ARG A 275 -23.36 -23.39 -1.31
C ARG A 275 -22.29 -22.75 -2.18
N ALA A 276 -21.03 -22.85 -1.75
CA ALA A 276 -19.94 -22.29 -2.53
C ALA A 276 -18.70 -23.17 -2.54
N TRP A 277 -17.88 -22.96 -3.57
CA TRP A 277 -16.58 -23.57 -3.75
C TRP A 277 -15.58 -22.51 -4.16
N ARG A 278 -14.33 -22.66 -3.72
CA ARG A 278 -13.20 -22.09 -4.43
C ARG A 278 -12.74 -23.07 -5.49
N ILE A 279 -12.39 -22.57 -6.67
CA ILE A 279 -11.95 -23.37 -7.80
C ILE A 279 -10.56 -22.94 -8.25
N LEU A 280 -9.82 -23.89 -8.82
CA LEU A 280 -8.60 -23.68 -9.59
C LEU A 280 -8.84 -24.24 -10.98
N TYR A 281 -8.57 -23.47 -12.02
CA TYR A 281 -8.90 -23.84 -13.39
C TYR A 281 -7.85 -23.37 -14.40
N THR A 282 -7.82 -24.03 -15.55
CA THR A 282 -6.95 -23.66 -16.68
C THR A 282 -7.54 -22.50 -17.46
N THR A 283 -6.68 -21.62 -17.95
CA THR A 283 -7.04 -20.51 -18.83
C THR A 283 -5.93 -20.25 -19.83
N THR A 284 -6.11 -19.30 -20.73
CA THR A 284 -5.10 -18.93 -21.74
C THR A 284 -4.69 -17.46 -21.60
N LEU A 285 -3.39 -17.18 -21.66
CA LEU A 285 -2.86 -15.82 -21.79
C LEU A 285 -3.16 -15.24 -23.17
N GLY A 286 -3.05 -13.92 -23.33
CA GLY A 286 -3.30 -13.23 -24.60
C GLY A 286 -2.41 -13.69 -25.77
N ASP A 287 -1.26 -14.32 -25.49
CA ASP A 287 -0.36 -14.89 -26.49
C ASP A 287 -0.66 -16.36 -26.87
N GLY A 288 -1.71 -16.94 -26.28
CA GLY A 288 -2.12 -18.32 -26.51
C GLY A 288 -1.46 -19.35 -25.59
N SER A 289 -0.58 -18.93 -24.67
CA SER A 289 0.07 -19.86 -23.75
C SER A 289 -0.84 -20.27 -22.57
N PRO A 290 -0.73 -21.51 -22.05
CA PRO A 290 -1.54 -21.96 -20.92
C PRO A 290 -1.22 -21.21 -19.62
N ALA A 291 -2.26 -20.90 -18.86
CA ALA A 291 -2.18 -20.32 -17.53
C ALA A 291 -3.17 -21.00 -16.57
N VAL A 292 -3.07 -20.65 -15.29
CA VAL A 292 -3.96 -21.14 -14.23
C VAL A 292 -4.49 -19.92 -13.47
N ALA A 293 -5.79 -19.92 -13.21
CA ALA A 293 -6.45 -18.93 -12.37
C ALA A 293 -7.30 -19.64 -11.31
N SER A 294 -7.70 -18.90 -10.29
CA SER A 294 -8.64 -19.34 -9.26
C SER A 294 -9.91 -18.51 -9.29
N GLY A 295 -10.92 -18.91 -8.52
CA GLY A 295 -12.16 -18.16 -8.38
C GLY A 295 -13.08 -18.77 -7.34
N ILE A 296 -14.26 -18.19 -7.18
CA ILE A 296 -15.34 -18.66 -6.32
C ILE A 296 -16.56 -18.97 -7.16
N VAL A 297 -17.26 -20.06 -6.86
CA VAL A 297 -18.56 -20.40 -7.43
C VAL A 297 -19.56 -20.46 -6.28
N VAL A 298 -20.69 -19.77 -6.40
CA VAL A 298 -21.78 -19.74 -5.42
C VAL A 298 -23.07 -20.14 -6.12
N ILE A 299 -23.84 -21.03 -5.51
CA ILE A 299 -25.13 -21.48 -6.03
C ILE A 299 -26.21 -21.44 -4.94
N PRO A 300 -27.50 -21.36 -5.31
CA PRO A 300 -28.60 -21.62 -4.39
C PRO A 300 -28.53 -23.04 -3.79
N ARG A 301 -28.73 -23.16 -2.47
CA ARG A 301 -28.73 -24.44 -1.75
C ARG A 301 -30.04 -25.19 -1.91
N ASP A 302 -31.15 -24.47 -1.88
CA ASP A 302 -32.50 -25.04 -1.77
C ASP A 302 -33.17 -25.31 -3.12
N ALA A 303 -32.41 -25.23 -4.21
CA ALA A 303 -32.84 -25.53 -5.57
C ALA A 303 -31.83 -26.47 -6.24
N ASP A 304 -32.29 -27.17 -7.27
CA ASP A 304 -31.50 -28.19 -7.96
C ASP A 304 -30.97 -27.73 -9.33
N GLY A 305 -31.23 -26.50 -9.78
CA GLY A 305 -30.82 -25.98 -11.09
C GLY A 305 -31.65 -26.51 -12.29
N PRO A 306 -31.21 -26.32 -13.55
CA PRO A 306 -29.98 -25.63 -13.93
C PRO A 306 -30.04 -24.13 -13.60
N PHE A 307 -28.98 -23.58 -13.01
CA PHE A 307 -28.94 -22.17 -12.63
C PHE A 307 -28.40 -21.30 -13.77
N PRO A 308 -29.09 -20.22 -14.16
CA PRO A 308 -28.47 -19.15 -14.93
C PRO A 308 -27.25 -18.59 -14.19
N VAL A 309 -26.21 -18.23 -14.92
CA VAL A 309 -24.92 -17.82 -14.35
C VAL A 309 -24.74 -16.31 -14.48
N ILE A 310 -24.45 -15.66 -13.37
CA ILE A 310 -23.80 -14.35 -13.35
C ILE A 310 -22.30 -14.60 -13.35
N ASP A 311 -21.66 -14.36 -14.50
CA ASP A 311 -20.20 -14.41 -14.65
C ASP A 311 -19.64 -13.05 -14.24
N TRP A 312 -19.05 -12.98 -13.06
CA TRP A 312 -18.65 -11.73 -12.45
C TRP A 312 -17.15 -11.49 -12.56
N THR A 313 -16.83 -10.35 -13.21
CA THR A 313 -15.51 -9.78 -13.32
C THR A 313 -15.36 -8.68 -12.27
N HIS A 314 -14.55 -8.93 -11.24
CA HIS A 314 -14.36 -8.01 -10.13
C HIS A 314 -13.57 -6.74 -10.49
N GLY A 315 -13.82 -5.65 -9.74
CA GLY A 315 -13.05 -4.42 -9.76
C GLY A 315 -11.66 -4.57 -9.12
N THR A 316 -10.86 -3.51 -9.09
CA THR A 316 -9.45 -3.61 -8.67
C THR A 316 -9.28 -4.04 -7.21
N THR A 317 -8.69 -5.22 -6.99
CA THR A 317 -8.29 -5.70 -5.66
C THR A 317 -6.78 -5.53 -5.40
N GLY A 318 -5.97 -5.54 -6.45
CA GLY A 318 -4.51 -5.37 -6.37
C GLY A 318 -3.78 -6.00 -7.56
N PHE A 319 -2.46 -6.16 -7.42
CA PHE A 319 -1.60 -6.76 -8.45
C PHE A 319 -0.84 -8.01 -7.96
N ALA A 320 -0.56 -8.10 -6.66
CA ALA A 320 0.16 -9.24 -6.10
C ALA A 320 -0.71 -10.48 -5.94
N GLU A 321 -0.05 -11.64 -5.91
CA GLU A 321 -0.68 -12.95 -5.79
C GLU A 321 -1.63 -13.03 -4.59
N ASN A 322 -1.30 -12.43 -3.45
CA ASN A 322 -2.15 -12.43 -2.27
C ASN A 322 -3.35 -11.47 -2.32
N CYS A 323 -3.54 -10.73 -3.43
CA CYS A 323 -4.66 -9.80 -3.60
C CYS A 323 -5.88 -10.42 -4.28
N ALA A 324 -5.93 -11.74 -4.42
CA ALA A 324 -7.12 -12.42 -4.95
C ALA A 324 -8.35 -12.18 -4.07
N PRO A 325 -9.51 -11.87 -4.67
CA PRO A 325 -10.79 -11.84 -3.95
C PRO A 325 -11.01 -13.11 -3.13
N SER A 326 -10.75 -14.30 -3.69
CA SER A 326 -10.94 -15.57 -3.00
C SER A 326 -10.04 -15.80 -1.79
N LEU A 327 -9.03 -14.95 -1.60
CA LEU A 327 -8.17 -14.95 -0.42
C LEU A 327 -8.57 -13.89 0.61
N ALA A 328 -9.30 -12.84 0.22
CA ALA A 328 -9.67 -11.71 1.06
C ALA A 328 -10.63 -12.09 2.21
N GLU A 329 -10.65 -11.27 3.27
CA GLU A 329 -11.62 -11.42 4.37
C GLU A 329 -13.06 -11.27 3.85
N HIS A 330 -13.29 -10.24 3.04
CA HIS A 330 -14.55 -9.95 2.35
C HIS A 330 -14.41 -10.16 0.83
N PRO A 331 -14.53 -11.41 0.33
CA PRO A 331 -14.19 -11.78 -1.04
C PRO A 331 -14.94 -10.96 -2.09
N PHE A 332 -16.25 -10.79 -1.96
CA PHE A 332 -17.07 -10.11 -2.97
C PHE A 332 -16.97 -8.58 -2.87
N GLU A 333 -17.06 -8.03 -1.66
CA GLU A 333 -16.99 -6.58 -1.44
C GLU A 333 -15.63 -6.01 -1.85
N SER A 334 -14.55 -6.78 -1.68
CA SER A 334 -13.20 -6.36 -2.11
C SER A 334 -13.13 -6.02 -3.60
N GLY A 335 -13.95 -6.68 -4.40
CA GLY A 335 -14.10 -6.48 -5.84
C GLY A 335 -15.26 -5.57 -6.23
N ALA A 336 -15.93 -4.93 -5.27
CA ALA A 336 -17.13 -4.11 -5.42
C ALA A 336 -18.41 -4.87 -5.82
N LEU A 337 -18.58 -6.11 -5.37
CA LEU A 337 -19.87 -6.81 -5.42
C LEU A 337 -20.51 -6.87 -4.02
N PHE A 338 -21.65 -6.19 -3.88
CA PHE A 338 -22.42 -6.09 -2.64
C PHE A 338 -23.77 -6.81 -2.72
N LEU A 339 -23.99 -7.60 -3.78
CA LEU A 339 -25.31 -8.06 -4.22
C LEU A 339 -25.44 -9.59 -4.19
N THR A 340 -24.50 -10.29 -3.53
CA THR A 340 -24.45 -11.77 -3.53
C THR A 340 -25.74 -12.40 -3.00
N ASP A 341 -26.29 -11.89 -1.89
CA ASP A 341 -27.57 -12.39 -1.34
C ASP A 341 -28.70 -12.29 -2.37
N GLN A 342 -28.80 -11.14 -3.06
CA GLN A 342 -29.85 -10.88 -4.05
C GLN A 342 -29.67 -11.77 -5.29
N ILE A 343 -28.44 -11.99 -5.76
CA ILE A 343 -28.16 -12.91 -6.88
C ILE A 343 -28.68 -14.33 -6.54
N ILE A 344 -28.39 -14.82 -5.33
CA ILE A 344 -28.83 -16.15 -4.90
C ILE A 344 -30.35 -16.20 -4.69
N ASP A 345 -30.96 -15.15 -4.14
CA ASP A 345 -32.42 -15.07 -3.94
C ASP A 345 -33.20 -15.05 -5.26
N HIS A 346 -32.61 -14.53 -6.34
CA HIS A 346 -33.17 -14.62 -7.71
C HIS A 346 -32.99 -16.00 -8.36
N GLY A 347 -32.33 -16.94 -7.67
CA GLY A 347 -32.09 -18.30 -8.16
C GLY A 347 -30.98 -18.37 -9.21
N TRP A 348 -30.05 -17.41 -9.22
CA TRP A 348 -28.90 -17.41 -10.11
C TRP A 348 -27.66 -17.95 -9.40
N ALA A 349 -26.76 -18.55 -10.16
CA ALA A 349 -25.42 -18.87 -9.70
C ALA A 349 -24.48 -17.68 -9.94
N LEU A 350 -23.46 -17.54 -9.11
CA LEU A 350 -22.38 -16.58 -9.27
C LEU A 350 -21.08 -17.33 -9.54
N VAL A 351 -20.40 -17.00 -10.64
CA VAL A 351 -19.03 -17.42 -10.92
C VAL A 351 -18.16 -16.19 -10.86
N ALA A 352 -17.22 -16.16 -9.92
CA ALA A 352 -16.36 -15.03 -9.61
C ALA A 352 -14.90 -15.42 -9.84
N THR A 353 -14.35 -15.12 -11.02
CA THR A 353 -12.92 -15.35 -11.28
C THR A 353 -12.06 -14.45 -10.40
N ASP A 354 -10.89 -14.90 -9.92
CA ASP A 354 -9.87 -14.04 -9.33
C ASP A 354 -8.98 -13.37 -10.39
N TYR A 355 -9.07 -13.79 -11.65
CA TYR A 355 -8.11 -13.55 -12.72
C TYR A 355 -6.76 -14.27 -12.58
N ILE A 356 -6.00 -14.27 -13.69
CA ILE A 356 -4.63 -14.79 -13.74
C ILE A 356 -3.74 -13.96 -12.81
N GLY A 357 -2.80 -14.61 -12.11
CA GLY A 357 -1.78 -13.94 -11.30
C GLY A 357 -2.27 -13.42 -9.94
N LEU A 358 -3.57 -13.54 -9.68
CA LEU A 358 -4.17 -13.33 -8.37
C LEU A 358 -4.52 -14.72 -7.80
N GLY A 359 -3.98 -15.03 -6.64
CA GLY A 359 -4.04 -16.34 -6.00
C GLY A 359 -3.04 -17.30 -6.62
N THR A 360 -2.88 -17.26 -7.95
CA THR A 360 -1.97 -18.13 -8.70
C THR A 360 -0.68 -17.41 -9.11
N LYS A 361 0.37 -18.20 -9.35
CA LYS A 361 1.67 -17.67 -9.75
C LYS A 361 1.61 -17.01 -11.13
N GLY A 362 2.14 -15.80 -11.22
CA GLY A 362 2.31 -15.06 -12.48
C GLY A 362 2.14 -13.56 -12.24
N PRO A 363 2.52 -12.69 -13.17
CA PRO A 363 2.06 -11.30 -13.07
C PRO A 363 0.55 -11.26 -13.32
N HIS A 364 -0.20 -10.55 -12.48
CA HIS A 364 -1.58 -10.24 -12.79
C HIS A 364 -1.64 -9.32 -14.03
N PRO A 365 -2.37 -9.70 -15.11
CA PRO A 365 -2.56 -8.89 -16.31
C PRO A 365 -3.55 -7.73 -16.06
N TYR A 366 -3.20 -6.85 -15.11
CA TYR A 366 -4.04 -5.73 -14.70
C TYR A 366 -4.33 -4.77 -15.87
N LEU A 367 -5.62 -4.63 -16.21
CA LEU A 367 -6.12 -3.88 -17.37
C LEU A 367 -5.57 -4.37 -18.71
N ILE A 368 -5.23 -5.66 -18.80
CA ILE A 368 -4.93 -6.33 -20.06
C ILE A 368 -6.12 -7.22 -20.42
N GLY A 369 -6.82 -6.79 -21.46
CA GLY A 369 -8.18 -7.21 -21.76
C GLY A 369 -8.33 -8.68 -22.15
N PRO A 370 -7.59 -9.18 -23.15
CA PRO A 370 -7.69 -10.55 -23.60
C PRO A 370 -7.52 -11.58 -22.48
N ASP A 371 -6.49 -11.43 -21.66
CA ASP A 371 -6.19 -12.31 -20.54
C ASP A 371 -7.30 -12.31 -19.48
N THR A 372 -7.88 -11.13 -19.20
CA THR A 372 -9.00 -10.98 -18.25
C THR A 372 -10.27 -11.65 -18.78
N GLY A 373 -10.58 -11.46 -20.06
CA GLY A 373 -11.75 -12.05 -20.71
C GLY A 373 -11.66 -13.56 -20.83
N HIS A 374 -10.49 -14.12 -21.20
CA HIS A 374 -10.28 -15.56 -21.21
C HIS A 374 -10.48 -16.16 -19.80
N ALA A 375 -9.91 -15.52 -18.76
CA ALA A 375 -10.03 -16.00 -17.40
C ALA A 375 -11.49 -16.05 -16.91
N ALA A 376 -12.34 -15.08 -17.29
CA ALA A 376 -13.76 -15.08 -16.94
C ALA A 376 -14.53 -16.21 -17.66
N LEU A 377 -14.42 -16.28 -18.99
CA LEU A 377 -15.06 -17.33 -19.80
C LEU A 377 -14.64 -18.75 -19.34
N ASP A 378 -13.36 -18.94 -19.04
CA ASP A 378 -12.86 -20.23 -18.58
C ASP A 378 -13.24 -20.55 -17.14
N ALA A 379 -13.48 -19.55 -16.29
CA ALA A 379 -14.06 -19.78 -14.97
C ALA A 379 -15.48 -20.34 -15.10
N ALA A 380 -16.30 -19.76 -15.98
CA ALA A 380 -17.65 -20.23 -16.25
C ALA A 380 -17.66 -21.66 -16.82
N ARG A 381 -16.76 -21.98 -17.76
CA ARG A 381 -16.56 -23.36 -18.25
C ARG A 381 -16.17 -24.33 -17.14
N ALA A 382 -15.16 -23.99 -16.34
CA ALA A 382 -14.68 -24.85 -15.27
C ALA A 382 -15.73 -25.05 -14.18
N ALA A 383 -16.55 -24.03 -13.89
CA ALA A 383 -17.65 -24.12 -12.94
C ALA A 383 -18.74 -25.12 -13.38
N ARG A 384 -18.92 -25.36 -14.68
CA ARG A 384 -19.84 -26.40 -15.20
C ARG A 384 -19.34 -27.82 -14.93
N GLU A 385 -18.04 -28.01 -14.70
CA GLU A 385 -17.45 -29.31 -14.32
C GLU A 385 -17.58 -29.59 -12.81
N LEU A 386 -18.11 -28.65 -12.00
CA LEU A 386 -18.29 -28.86 -10.57
C LEU A 386 -19.46 -29.81 -10.24
N ASP A 387 -19.13 -30.89 -9.54
CA ASP A 387 -20.11 -31.81 -8.99
C ASP A 387 -21.09 -31.10 -8.04
N GLY A 388 -22.38 -31.15 -8.37
CA GLY A 388 -23.45 -30.58 -7.56
C GLY A 388 -23.72 -29.08 -7.77
N ALA A 389 -23.01 -28.43 -8.72
CA ALA A 389 -23.30 -27.05 -9.10
C ALA A 389 -24.53 -26.92 -10.01
N ASN A 390 -24.71 -27.86 -10.96
CA ASN A 390 -25.77 -27.87 -11.98
C ASN A 390 -26.01 -26.48 -12.61
N LEU A 391 -24.98 -25.91 -13.24
CA LEU A 391 -25.08 -24.63 -13.94
C LEU A 391 -25.73 -24.82 -15.32
N GLY A 392 -26.56 -23.87 -15.72
CA GLY A 392 -27.15 -23.80 -17.04
C GLY A 392 -26.20 -23.21 -18.09
N ASP A 393 -26.69 -23.11 -19.33
CA ASP A 393 -25.91 -22.57 -20.45
C ASP A 393 -25.98 -21.04 -20.54
N GLN A 394 -27.02 -20.44 -19.95
CA GLN A 394 -27.27 -19.00 -19.99
C GLN A 394 -26.36 -18.25 -19.02
N ASN A 395 -25.57 -17.33 -19.55
CA ASN A 395 -24.63 -16.50 -18.81
C ASN A 395 -24.94 -15.02 -19.03
N VAL A 396 -24.85 -14.22 -17.97
CA VAL A 396 -24.83 -12.76 -18.07
C VAL A 396 -23.58 -12.28 -17.37
N VAL A 397 -22.77 -11.48 -18.06
CA VAL A 397 -21.49 -11.01 -17.54
C VAL A 397 -21.70 -9.70 -16.80
N TRP A 398 -21.29 -9.62 -15.54
CA TRP A 398 -21.34 -8.40 -14.73
C TRP A 398 -19.93 -7.96 -14.37
N GLY A 399 -19.66 -6.65 -14.40
CA GLY A 399 -18.38 -6.15 -13.90
C GLY A 399 -18.37 -4.66 -13.58
N HIS A 400 -17.49 -4.27 -12.65
CA HIS A 400 -17.31 -2.87 -12.21
C HIS A 400 -15.85 -2.40 -12.35
N SER A 401 -15.62 -1.16 -12.78
CA SER A 401 -14.27 -0.56 -12.85
C SER A 401 -13.31 -1.34 -13.77
N GLN A 402 -12.19 -1.89 -13.26
CA GLN A 402 -11.37 -2.90 -13.96
C GLN A 402 -12.24 -4.04 -14.47
N GLY A 403 -13.11 -4.57 -13.61
CA GLY A 403 -14.06 -5.62 -13.93
C GLY A 403 -15.07 -5.20 -14.99
N GLY A 404 -15.43 -3.93 -15.09
CA GLY A 404 -16.27 -3.42 -16.17
C GLY A 404 -15.56 -3.54 -17.52
N ALA A 405 -14.26 -3.19 -17.58
CA ALA A 405 -13.45 -3.46 -18.77
C ALA A 405 -13.32 -4.96 -19.04
N GLY A 406 -13.15 -5.77 -17.99
CA GLY A 406 -13.18 -7.23 -18.07
C GLY A 406 -14.47 -7.77 -18.66
N ALA A 407 -15.63 -7.23 -18.28
CA ALA A 407 -16.94 -7.64 -18.79
C ALA A 407 -17.08 -7.32 -20.29
N LEU A 408 -16.62 -6.13 -20.71
CA LEU A 408 -16.59 -5.76 -22.13
C LEU A 408 -15.71 -6.70 -22.96
N TRP A 409 -14.51 -7.04 -22.46
CA TRP A 409 -13.62 -7.99 -23.13
C TRP A 409 -14.18 -9.42 -23.14
N THR A 410 -14.78 -9.87 -22.04
CA THR A 410 -15.45 -11.17 -21.94
C THR A 410 -16.53 -11.31 -23.01
N GLY A 411 -17.42 -10.32 -23.11
CA GLY A 411 -18.48 -10.31 -24.13
C GLY A 411 -17.95 -10.21 -25.57
N ALA A 412 -16.88 -9.46 -25.81
CA ALA A 412 -16.30 -9.32 -27.14
C ALA A 412 -15.58 -10.59 -27.63
N LEU A 413 -15.02 -11.38 -26.70
CA LEU A 413 -14.27 -12.59 -27.02
C LEU A 413 -15.13 -13.86 -27.05
N ALA A 414 -16.29 -13.84 -26.39
CA ALA A 414 -17.15 -15.01 -26.18
C ALA A 414 -17.39 -15.82 -27.45
N ASP A 415 -17.89 -15.22 -28.53
CA ASP A 415 -18.21 -15.95 -29.77
C ASP A 415 -17.02 -16.67 -30.41
N ALA A 416 -15.82 -16.09 -30.29
CA ALA A 416 -14.61 -16.63 -30.92
C ALA A 416 -13.86 -17.62 -29.99
N TYR A 417 -13.85 -17.34 -28.69
CA TYR A 417 -13.06 -18.07 -27.70
C TYR A 417 -13.88 -19.12 -26.94
N ALA A 418 -15.12 -18.80 -26.60
CA ALA A 418 -16.05 -19.63 -25.84
C ALA A 418 -17.46 -19.72 -26.44
N PRO A 419 -17.60 -20.20 -27.69
CA PRO A 419 -18.91 -20.34 -28.35
C PRO A 419 -19.84 -21.37 -27.68
N ASP A 420 -19.33 -22.17 -26.73
CA ASP A 420 -20.09 -23.09 -25.89
C ASP A 420 -20.77 -22.43 -24.69
N LEU A 421 -20.48 -21.16 -24.40
CA LEU A 421 -21.16 -20.34 -23.41
C LEU A 421 -22.16 -19.41 -24.09
N ASP A 422 -23.42 -19.47 -23.66
CA ASP A 422 -24.47 -18.63 -24.20
C ASP A 422 -24.52 -17.30 -23.42
N ILE A 423 -23.81 -16.28 -23.93
CA ILE A 423 -23.79 -14.94 -23.32
C ILE A 423 -25.06 -14.17 -23.70
N GLN A 424 -26.02 -14.13 -22.77
CA GLN A 424 -27.31 -13.47 -22.93
C GLN A 424 -27.23 -11.94 -22.77
N GLY A 425 -26.17 -11.44 -22.14
CA GLY A 425 -25.94 -10.02 -21.98
C GLY A 425 -24.65 -9.70 -21.22
N VAL A 426 -24.19 -8.46 -21.38
CA VAL A 426 -23.07 -7.87 -20.65
C VAL A 426 -23.54 -6.61 -19.93
N ALA A 427 -23.37 -6.57 -18.61
CA ALA A 427 -23.60 -5.40 -17.78
C ALA A 427 -22.26 -4.87 -17.27
N SER A 428 -21.82 -3.75 -17.82
CA SER A 428 -20.52 -3.15 -17.54
C SER A 428 -20.70 -1.80 -16.84
N LEU A 429 -20.21 -1.71 -15.60
CA LEU A 429 -20.51 -0.64 -14.65
C LEU A 429 -19.25 0.20 -14.40
N ALA A 430 -19.31 1.50 -14.67
CA ALA A 430 -18.17 2.43 -14.64
C ALA A 430 -16.88 1.82 -15.22
N PRO A 431 -16.90 1.23 -16.43
CA PRO A 431 -15.77 0.46 -16.94
C PRO A 431 -14.55 1.32 -17.22
N ALA A 432 -13.36 0.76 -16.99
CA ALA A 432 -12.10 1.31 -17.49
C ALA A 432 -11.99 1.17 -19.03
N SER A 433 -12.86 1.88 -19.75
CA SER A 433 -13.11 1.77 -21.20
C SER A 433 -12.24 2.71 -22.05
N ASN A 434 -11.47 3.60 -21.43
CA ASN A 434 -10.52 4.50 -22.09
C ASN A 434 -9.21 4.50 -21.31
N LEU A 435 -8.35 3.50 -21.56
CA LEU A 435 -7.13 3.32 -20.78
C LEU A 435 -6.12 4.47 -20.94
N PRO A 436 -5.87 5.03 -22.14
CA PRO A 436 -5.01 6.21 -22.26
C PRO A 436 -5.55 7.40 -21.46
N GLY A 437 -6.87 7.66 -21.52
CA GLY A 437 -7.50 8.74 -20.76
C GLY A 437 -7.44 8.52 -19.25
N LEU A 438 -7.73 7.30 -18.79
CA LEU A 438 -7.62 6.92 -17.38
C LEU A 438 -6.20 7.13 -16.86
N VAL A 439 -5.20 6.56 -17.56
CA VAL A 439 -3.79 6.63 -17.17
C VAL A 439 -3.26 8.06 -17.21
N GLY A 440 -3.67 8.86 -18.20
CA GLY A 440 -3.30 10.26 -18.31
C GLY A 440 -3.83 11.15 -17.19
N ASN A 441 -4.86 10.71 -16.46
CA ASN A 441 -5.47 11.45 -15.35
C ASN A 441 -5.05 10.94 -13.95
N LEU A 442 -4.23 9.88 -13.85
CA LEU A 442 -3.86 9.30 -12.55
C LEU A 442 -3.04 10.27 -11.67
N ASP A 443 -2.38 11.28 -12.23
CA ASP A 443 -1.58 12.24 -11.46
C ASP A 443 -2.43 13.26 -10.68
N ILE A 444 -3.68 13.46 -11.08
CA ILE A 444 -4.63 14.39 -10.44
C ILE A 444 -5.67 13.67 -9.56
N ILE A 445 -5.76 12.34 -9.65
CA ILE A 445 -6.66 11.52 -8.84
C ILE A 445 -5.95 11.18 -7.52
N PRO A 446 -6.57 11.45 -6.36
CA PRO A 446 -6.03 11.01 -5.07
C PRO A 446 -5.76 9.50 -5.05
N GLY A 447 -4.51 9.10 -4.78
CA GLY A 447 -4.09 7.70 -4.78
C GLY A 447 -3.85 7.09 -6.16
N GLY A 448 -3.88 7.89 -7.23
CA GLY A 448 -3.66 7.42 -8.60
C GLY A 448 -2.29 6.79 -8.82
N SER A 449 -1.28 7.12 -8.01
CA SER A 449 0.02 6.45 -8.04
C SER A 449 -0.06 4.94 -7.71
N VAL A 450 -1.05 4.50 -6.92
CA VAL A 450 -1.25 3.08 -6.61
C VAL A 450 -1.71 2.33 -7.86
N PHE A 451 -2.75 2.83 -8.54
CA PHE A 451 -3.21 2.27 -9.81
C PHE A 451 -2.10 2.35 -10.87
N GLY A 452 -1.38 3.47 -10.95
CA GLY A 452 -0.22 3.61 -11.84
C GLY A 452 0.87 2.58 -11.55
N SER A 453 1.05 2.17 -10.29
CA SER A 453 2.01 1.12 -9.92
C SER A 453 1.57 -0.27 -10.38
N TYR A 454 0.27 -0.58 -10.35
CA TYR A 454 -0.29 -1.84 -10.87
C TYR A 454 -0.13 -1.91 -12.39
N ILE A 455 -0.54 -0.85 -13.11
CA ILE A 455 -0.43 -0.77 -14.58
C ILE A 455 1.03 -0.90 -15.00
N MET A 456 1.93 -0.13 -14.37
CA MET A 456 3.34 -0.19 -14.72
C MET A 456 3.95 -1.57 -14.41
N SER A 457 3.55 -2.21 -13.31
CA SER A 457 4.03 -3.54 -12.93
C SER A 457 3.51 -4.65 -13.84
N ALA A 458 2.25 -4.58 -14.28
CA ALA A 458 1.67 -5.52 -15.23
C ALA A 458 2.29 -5.34 -16.62
N TYR A 459 2.24 -4.12 -17.16
CA TYR A 459 2.69 -3.83 -18.52
C TYR A 459 4.18 -4.10 -18.71
N SER A 460 5.04 -3.76 -17.74
CA SER A 460 6.48 -4.05 -17.87
C SER A 460 6.87 -5.52 -17.70
N ARG A 461 5.99 -6.36 -17.15
CA ARG A 461 6.23 -7.81 -17.03
C ARG A 461 5.65 -8.59 -18.20
N ILE A 462 4.59 -8.08 -18.82
CA ILE A 462 3.87 -8.76 -19.90
C ILE A 462 4.33 -8.28 -21.27
N TYR A 463 4.60 -6.98 -21.44
CA TYR A 463 5.05 -6.40 -22.72
C TYR A 463 6.56 -6.14 -22.71
N PRO A 464 7.36 -6.87 -23.51
CA PRO A 464 8.83 -6.72 -23.52
C PRO A 464 9.34 -5.35 -23.98
N ASP A 465 8.53 -4.60 -24.72
CA ASP A 465 8.81 -3.26 -25.23
C ASP A 465 8.44 -2.13 -24.23
N VAL A 466 7.84 -2.48 -23.09
CA VAL A 466 7.55 -1.55 -22.00
C VAL A 466 8.48 -1.85 -20.82
N THR A 467 9.31 -0.89 -20.42
CA THR A 467 10.23 -1.07 -19.28
C THR A 467 10.02 -0.02 -18.20
N MET A 468 10.16 -0.42 -16.93
CA MET A 468 10.10 0.53 -15.81
C MET A 468 11.14 1.65 -15.97
N ARG A 469 12.34 1.34 -16.49
CA ARG A 469 13.41 2.32 -16.67
C ARG A 469 13.03 3.47 -17.61
N ASP A 470 12.17 3.21 -18.60
CA ASP A 470 11.80 4.21 -19.61
C ASP A 470 10.67 5.13 -19.16
N TYR A 471 9.89 4.72 -18.15
CA TYR A 471 8.66 5.40 -17.74
C TYR A 471 8.64 5.81 -16.27
N VAL A 472 9.35 5.10 -15.39
CA VAL A 472 9.42 5.38 -13.95
C VAL A 472 10.59 6.31 -13.66
N ARG A 473 10.43 7.19 -12.67
CA ARG A 473 11.51 8.08 -12.23
C ARG A 473 12.72 7.29 -11.72
N PRO A 474 13.97 7.75 -12.00
CA PRO A 474 15.16 7.15 -11.42
C PRO A 474 15.06 7.04 -9.90
N GLY A 475 15.22 5.83 -9.37
CA GLY A 475 15.11 5.54 -7.93
C GLY A 475 13.69 5.25 -7.42
N ALA A 476 12.66 5.43 -8.23
CA ALA A 476 11.27 5.14 -7.84
C ALA A 476 10.83 3.70 -8.16
N GLU A 477 11.58 2.92 -8.96
CA GLU A 477 11.21 1.55 -9.33
C GLU A 477 10.95 0.63 -8.12
N ALA A 478 11.79 0.72 -7.08
CA ALA A 478 11.62 -0.07 -5.87
C ALA A 478 10.34 0.32 -5.11
N ILE A 479 9.98 1.60 -5.14
CA ILE A 479 8.75 2.13 -4.52
C ILE A 479 7.54 1.67 -5.32
N VAL A 480 7.58 1.77 -6.65
CA VAL A 480 6.53 1.27 -7.55
C VAL A 480 6.27 -0.22 -7.33
N ARG A 481 7.32 -1.03 -7.25
CA ARG A 481 7.18 -2.46 -6.95
C ARG A 481 6.57 -2.68 -5.57
N GLN A 482 7.07 -2.00 -4.53
CA GLN A 482 6.56 -2.13 -3.16
C GLN A 482 5.09 -1.67 -3.03
N MET A 483 4.67 -0.66 -3.81
CA MET A 483 3.28 -0.23 -3.88
C MET A 483 2.40 -1.28 -4.57
N ALA A 484 2.90 -1.87 -5.66
CA ALA A 484 2.18 -2.91 -6.40
C ALA A 484 1.97 -4.20 -5.58
N GLU A 485 2.82 -4.46 -4.58
CA GLU A 485 2.65 -5.59 -3.65
C GLU A 485 1.54 -5.36 -2.59
N ARG A 486 0.89 -4.17 -2.56
CA ARG A 486 -0.21 -3.88 -1.63
C ARG A 486 -1.55 -4.15 -2.29
N CYS A 487 -2.47 -4.73 -1.54
CA CYS A 487 -3.86 -4.93 -1.95
C CYS A 487 -4.74 -3.76 -1.51
N LEU A 488 -5.81 -3.49 -2.25
CA LEU A 488 -6.82 -2.50 -1.89
C LEU A 488 -7.91 -3.07 -0.95
N ALA A 489 -8.03 -4.41 -0.89
CA ALA A 489 -9.13 -5.20 -0.34
C ALA A 489 -9.36 -5.18 1.20
N GLU A 490 -8.71 -4.30 1.97
CA GLU A 490 -8.98 -4.22 3.41
C GLU A 490 -10.03 -3.11 3.66
N PRO A 491 -11.20 -3.38 4.29
CA PRO A 491 -12.31 -2.42 4.43
C PRO A 491 -11.92 -1.08 5.08
N GLY A 492 -10.88 -1.08 5.91
CA GLY A 492 -10.31 0.13 6.52
C GLY A 492 -9.26 0.84 5.67
N VAL A 493 -8.73 0.21 4.62
CA VAL A 493 -7.63 0.71 3.80
C VAL A 493 -8.13 1.57 2.64
N PHE A 494 -9.29 1.32 2.03
CA PHE A 494 -9.80 2.24 1.01
C PHE A 494 -10.07 3.64 1.57
N VAL A 495 -10.73 3.72 2.74
CA VAL A 495 -11.02 5.01 3.38
C VAL A 495 -9.75 5.58 4.04
N SER A 496 -8.95 4.76 4.73
CA SER A 496 -7.81 5.29 5.49
C SER A 496 -6.52 5.47 4.68
N LEU A 497 -6.28 4.69 3.61
CA LEU A 497 -5.14 4.91 2.70
C LEU A 497 -5.40 6.09 1.77
N LEU A 498 -6.64 6.30 1.30
CA LEU A 498 -7.00 7.52 0.58
C LEU A 498 -6.98 8.75 1.49
N ASP A 499 -7.44 8.68 2.75
CA ASP A 499 -7.31 9.80 3.69
C ASP A 499 -5.85 10.07 4.07
N VAL A 500 -5.03 9.03 4.26
CA VAL A 500 -3.60 9.16 4.59
C VAL A 500 -2.78 9.61 3.38
N LEU A 501 -3.10 9.17 2.15
CA LEU A 501 -2.47 9.64 0.91
C LEU A 501 -3.03 10.99 0.43
N ALA A 502 -4.26 11.36 0.78
CA ALA A 502 -4.77 12.72 0.61
C ALA A 502 -4.05 13.71 1.54
N LEU A 503 -3.58 13.24 2.70
CA LEU A 503 -2.73 14.00 3.62
C LEU A 503 -1.23 13.98 3.23
N SER A 504 -0.78 13.02 2.41
CA SER A 504 0.61 12.89 1.94
C SER A 504 0.70 12.94 0.42
N ASN A 505 1.19 14.06 -0.15
CA ASN A 505 1.40 14.23 -1.61
C ASN A 505 1.66 12.91 -2.34
N ASP A 506 0.71 12.49 -3.17
CA ASP A 506 0.79 11.28 -3.98
C ASP A 506 2.12 11.28 -4.75
N PRO A 507 2.95 10.23 -4.65
CA PRO A 507 4.26 10.25 -5.31
C PRO A 507 4.08 10.29 -6.82
N VAL A 508 4.69 11.27 -7.47
CA VAL A 508 4.78 11.28 -8.93
C VAL A 508 5.73 10.16 -9.37
N ILE A 509 5.19 9.02 -9.79
CA ILE A 509 5.97 7.82 -10.13
C ILE A 509 6.55 7.88 -11.55
N PHE A 510 5.84 8.51 -12.49
CA PHE A 510 6.25 8.56 -13.89
C PHE A 510 7.24 9.70 -14.17
N SER A 511 8.25 9.43 -15.00
CA SER A 511 9.28 10.36 -15.46
C SER A 511 8.89 11.13 -16.72
N LYS A 512 7.95 10.58 -17.48
CA LYS A 512 7.34 11.14 -18.70
C LYS A 512 5.87 10.72 -18.75
N ASP A 513 5.12 11.23 -19.72
CA ASP A 513 3.74 10.82 -19.96
C ASP A 513 3.66 9.32 -20.31
N PRO A 514 3.02 8.48 -19.46
CA PRO A 514 2.87 7.04 -19.69
C PRO A 514 1.92 6.69 -20.84
N THR A 515 1.11 7.64 -21.32
CA THR A 515 0.20 7.45 -22.46
C THR A 515 0.90 7.55 -23.81
N THR A 516 2.23 7.75 -23.83
CA THR A 516 3.03 7.90 -25.04
C THR A 516 3.99 6.73 -25.27
N GLY A 517 4.47 6.56 -26.51
CA GLY A 517 5.44 5.52 -26.87
C GLY A 517 4.85 4.10 -26.75
N PRO A 518 5.69 3.07 -26.52
CA PRO A 518 5.23 1.69 -26.43
C PRO A 518 4.10 1.47 -25.42
N MET A 519 4.19 2.07 -24.22
CA MET A 519 3.13 1.92 -23.21
C MET A 519 1.80 2.51 -23.67
N GLY A 520 1.82 3.67 -24.33
CA GLY A 520 0.63 4.27 -24.95
C GLY A 520 -0.05 3.35 -25.97
N VAL A 521 0.75 2.77 -26.86
CA VAL A 521 0.25 1.80 -27.86
C VAL A 521 -0.38 0.58 -27.17
N ARG A 522 0.25 0.04 -26.13
CA ARG A 522 -0.32 -1.08 -25.35
C ARG A 522 -1.60 -0.70 -24.60
N LEU A 523 -1.73 0.56 -24.14
CA LEU A 523 -2.96 1.03 -23.50
C LEU A 523 -4.11 1.12 -24.53
N GLU A 524 -3.82 1.59 -25.73
CA GLU A 524 -4.80 1.60 -26.84
C GLU A 524 -5.21 0.18 -27.24
N GLU A 525 -4.26 -0.75 -27.39
CA GLU A 525 -4.54 -2.16 -27.73
C GLU A 525 -5.41 -2.88 -26.69
N ASN A 526 -5.37 -2.46 -25.42
CA ASN A 526 -6.16 -3.04 -24.33
C ASN A 526 -7.47 -2.28 -24.03
N THR A 527 -7.77 -1.23 -24.80
CA THR A 527 -9.07 -0.59 -24.75
C THR A 527 -10.13 -1.56 -25.30
N PRO A 528 -11.26 -1.79 -24.60
CA PRO A 528 -12.24 -2.79 -25.04
C PRO A 528 -12.76 -2.53 -26.45
N PRO A 529 -12.91 -3.58 -27.28
CA PRO A 529 -13.25 -3.44 -28.69
C PRO A 529 -14.66 -2.85 -28.88
N PRO A 530 -14.93 -2.25 -30.05
CA PRO A 530 -16.15 -1.47 -30.26
C PRO A 530 -17.40 -2.32 -30.60
N THR A 531 -17.29 -3.65 -30.59
CA THR A 531 -18.37 -4.56 -31.00
C THR A 531 -18.45 -5.75 -30.05
N ILE A 532 -19.65 -6.00 -29.51
CA ILE A 532 -19.98 -7.09 -28.59
C ILE A 532 -21.28 -7.72 -29.11
N SER A 533 -21.29 -9.02 -29.40
CA SER A 533 -22.47 -9.66 -30.01
C SER A 533 -23.69 -9.69 -29.08
N ALA A 534 -23.46 -9.84 -27.77
CA ALA A 534 -24.49 -9.83 -26.76
C ALA A 534 -25.02 -8.42 -26.48
N PRO A 535 -26.29 -8.28 -26.03
CA PRO A 535 -26.82 -7.02 -25.52
C PRO A 535 -25.94 -6.39 -24.43
N LEU A 536 -25.72 -5.07 -24.52
CA LEU A 536 -24.84 -4.34 -23.60
C LEU A 536 -25.62 -3.32 -22.77
N LEU A 537 -25.53 -3.45 -21.44
CA LEU A 537 -25.86 -2.41 -20.47
C LEU A 537 -24.58 -1.73 -20.00
N LEU A 538 -24.53 -0.40 -20.12
CA LEU A 538 -23.48 0.43 -19.54
C LEU A 538 -24.09 1.31 -18.45
N GLY A 539 -23.64 1.13 -17.21
CA GLY A 539 -24.00 2.00 -16.08
C GLY A 539 -22.85 2.93 -15.74
N GLN A 540 -23.11 4.22 -15.53
CA GLN A 540 -22.07 5.19 -15.14
C GLN A 540 -22.59 6.10 -14.02
N GLY A 541 -21.74 6.37 -13.02
CA GLY A 541 -22.02 7.39 -12.01
C GLY A 541 -21.74 8.78 -12.58
N ALA A 542 -22.71 9.70 -12.49
CA ALA A 542 -22.56 11.06 -13.03
C ALA A 542 -21.52 11.91 -12.30
N ALA A 543 -21.14 11.52 -11.07
CA ALA A 543 -20.16 12.21 -10.25
C ALA A 543 -18.80 11.49 -10.21
N ASP A 544 -18.61 10.45 -11.01
CA ASP A 544 -17.40 9.61 -11.03
C ASP A 544 -16.13 10.43 -11.31
N GLN A 545 -15.19 10.39 -10.38
CA GLN A 545 -13.90 11.08 -10.49
C GLN A 545 -12.74 10.19 -10.98
N LEU A 546 -12.94 8.87 -11.04
CA LEU A 546 -11.92 7.92 -11.47
C LEU A 546 -12.10 7.55 -12.94
N VAL A 547 -13.29 7.06 -13.29
CA VAL A 547 -13.71 6.83 -14.67
C VAL A 547 -14.65 7.96 -15.07
N ILE A 548 -14.06 9.01 -15.63
CA ILE A 548 -14.78 10.26 -15.86
C ILE A 548 -15.93 10.07 -16.86
N PRO A 549 -17.15 10.60 -16.59
CA PRO A 549 -18.31 10.41 -17.47
C PRO A 549 -18.10 10.89 -18.90
N SER A 550 -17.29 11.94 -19.12
CA SER A 550 -17.01 12.45 -20.47
C SER A 550 -16.19 11.48 -21.32
N ALA A 551 -15.26 10.72 -20.71
CA ALA A 551 -14.53 9.67 -21.40
C ALA A 551 -15.46 8.49 -21.73
N GLN A 552 -16.36 8.17 -20.82
CA GLN A 552 -17.34 7.11 -21.01
C GLN A 552 -18.37 7.47 -22.11
N ASP A 553 -18.85 8.72 -22.11
CA ASP A 553 -19.73 9.24 -23.17
C ASP A 553 -19.07 9.09 -24.56
N ALA A 554 -17.78 9.44 -24.69
CA ALA A 554 -17.03 9.29 -25.93
C ALA A 554 -16.86 7.82 -26.35
N TYR A 555 -16.65 6.91 -25.40
CA TYR A 555 -16.59 5.48 -25.67
C TYR A 555 -17.95 4.94 -26.17
N VAL A 556 -19.05 5.32 -25.51
CA VAL A 556 -20.42 4.96 -25.92
C VAL A 556 -20.73 5.49 -27.32
N GLU A 557 -20.38 6.74 -27.63
CA GLU A 557 -20.53 7.30 -28.98
C GLU A 557 -19.80 6.46 -30.03
N GLY A 558 -18.60 5.96 -29.71
CA GLY A 558 -17.84 5.04 -30.55
C GLY A 558 -18.56 3.71 -30.80
N LEU A 559 -19.09 3.08 -29.74
CA LEU A 559 -19.90 1.87 -29.83
C LEU A 559 -21.13 2.08 -30.72
N CYS A 560 -21.84 3.18 -30.51
CA CYS A 560 -23.02 3.53 -31.28
C CYS A 560 -22.70 3.77 -32.76
N GLY A 561 -21.57 4.44 -33.04
CA GLY A 561 -21.06 4.62 -34.41
C GLY A 561 -20.68 3.31 -35.09
N ALA A 562 -20.26 2.29 -34.33
CA ALA A 562 -19.96 0.95 -34.81
C ALA A 562 -21.23 0.07 -34.99
N GLY A 563 -22.42 0.58 -34.64
CA GLY A 563 -23.69 -0.14 -34.76
C GLY A 563 -23.98 -1.09 -33.58
N GLN A 564 -23.24 -0.97 -32.48
CA GLN A 564 -23.49 -1.73 -31.26
C GLN A 564 -24.84 -1.37 -30.65
N GLN A 565 -25.55 -2.36 -30.12
CA GLN A 565 -26.73 -2.14 -29.30
C GLN A 565 -26.30 -1.82 -27.86
N VAL A 566 -26.63 -0.62 -27.38
CA VAL A 566 -26.19 -0.13 -26.07
C VAL A 566 -27.37 0.46 -25.30
N ASP A 567 -27.60 -0.04 -24.10
CA ASP A 567 -28.41 0.61 -23.06
C ASP A 567 -27.47 1.35 -22.12
N TYR A 568 -27.31 2.66 -22.31
CA TYR A 568 -26.42 3.49 -21.51
C TYR A 568 -27.21 4.29 -20.47
N ARG A 569 -26.89 4.10 -19.20
CA ARG A 569 -27.59 4.71 -18.06
C ARG A 569 -26.62 5.50 -17.20
N LEU A 570 -26.92 6.78 -17.04
CA LEU A 570 -26.16 7.70 -16.21
C LEU A 570 -26.93 7.98 -14.90
N TYR A 571 -26.33 7.65 -13.76
CA TYR A 571 -26.96 7.74 -12.45
C TYR A 571 -26.55 9.02 -11.72
N ALA A 572 -27.49 9.92 -11.48
CA ALA A 572 -27.24 11.22 -10.88
C ALA A 572 -26.74 11.11 -9.43
N GLY A 573 -25.72 11.90 -9.08
CA GLY A 573 -25.17 11.98 -7.73
C GLY A 573 -24.37 10.74 -7.26
N ARG A 574 -24.23 9.71 -8.11
CA ARG A 574 -23.41 8.54 -7.82
C ARG A 574 -21.98 8.74 -8.33
N ASP A 575 -21.02 8.49 -7.45
CA ASP A 575 -19.59 8.44 -7.73
C ASP A 575 -19.18 6.98 -8.10
N HIS A 576 -17.88 6.70 -8.24
CA HIS A 576 -17.35 5.46 -8.79
C HIS A 576 -17.84 4.18 -8.07
N VAL A 577 -17.61 4.06 -6.75
CA VAL A 577 -18.05 2.91 -5.95
C VAL A 577 -19.51 3.04 -5.49
N PRO A 578 -20.01 4.22 -5.04
CA PRO A 578 -21.42 4.39 -4.70
C PRO A 578 -22.42 4.06 -5.82
N LEU A 579 -21.95 3.96 -7.07
CA LEU A 579 -22.73 3.46 -8.20
C LEU A 579 -23.23 2.02 -7.98
N VAL A 580 -22.46 1.15 -7.34
CA VAL A 580 -22.75 -0.29 -7.20
C VAL A 580 -23.10 -0.70 -5.77
N GLU A 581 -23.11 0.25 -4.83
CA GLU A 581 -23.56 0.02 -3.46
C GLU A 581 -25.05 -0.34 -3.40
N PRO A 582 -25.50 -1.08 -2.36
CA PRO A 582 -26.87 -1.59 -2.28
C PRO A 582 -27.99 -0.54 -2.33
N ASP A 583 -27.72 0.72 -1.96
CA ASP A 583 -28.70 1.82 -2.00
C ASP A 583 -28.77 2.51 -3.39
N SER A 584 -27.93 2.09 -4.33
CA SER A 584 -27.87 2.68 -5.66
C SER A 584 -29.13 2.38 -6.48
N PRO A 585 -29.70 3.37 -7.19
CA PRO A 585 -30.78 3.15 -8.15
C PRO A 585 -30.37 2.25 -9.34
N LEU A 586 -29.05 2.02 -9.54
CA LEU A 586 -28.55 1.03 -10.48
C LEU A 586 -29.02 -0.39 -10.13
N VAL A 587 -29.06 -0.74 -8.85
CA VAL A 587 -29.31 -2.12 -8.41
C VAL A 587 -30.62 -2.68 -8.97
N PRO A 588 -31.80 -2.07 -8.73
CA PRO A 588 -33.05 -2.60 -9.30
C PRO A 588 -33.05 -2.59 -10.83
N ASP A 589 -32.39 -1.62 -11.45
CA ASP A 589 -32.24 -1.50 -12.90
C ASP A 589 -31.39 -2.63 -13.51
N LEU A 590 -30.32 -3.05 -12.82
CA LEU A 590 -29.39 -4.11 -13.20
C LEU A 590 -30.07 -5.49 -13.11
N PHE A 591 -30.79 -5.75 -12.02
CA PHE A 591 -31.54 -6.99 -11.84
C PHE A 591 -32.66 -7.12 -12.89
N ALA A 592 -33.47 -6.06 -13.08
CA ALA A 592 -34.54 -6.09 -14.08
C ALA A 592 -34.00 -6.27 -15.51
N TRP A 593 -32.88 -5.62 -15.85
CA TRP A 593 -32.25 -5.79 -17.15
C TRP A 593 -31.72 -7.23 -17.33
N THR A 594 -31.11 -7.79 -16.29
CA THR A 594 -30.57 -9.17 -16.30
C THR A 594 -31.68 -10.20 -16.44
N GLU A 595 -32.79 -10.05 -15.71
CA GLU A 595 -33.98 -10.89 -15.85
C GLU A 595 -34.52 -10.89 -17.28
N ALA A 596 -34.63 -9.72 -17.91
CA ALA A 596 -35.10 -9.59 -19.28
C ALA A 596 -34.17 -10.32 -20.27
N ARG A 597 -32.85 -10.28 -20.05
CA ARG A 597 -31.89 -11.03 -20.88
C ARG A 597 -32.04 -12.53 -20.70
N LEU A 598 -32.09 -13.02 -19.45
CA LEU A 598 -32.28 -14.44 -19.15
C LEU A 598 -33.64 -14.97 -19.63
N ALA A 599 -34.67 -14.13 -19.69
CA ALA A 599 -35.98 -14.45 -20.24
C ALA A 599 -36.04 -14.43 -21.78
N GLY A 600 -34.95 -14.04 -22.46
CA GLY A 600 -34.89 -13.94 -23.92
C GLY A 600 -35.72 -12.79 -24.49
N GLU A 601 -35.96 -11.73 -23.71
CA GLU A 601 -36.72 -10.58 -24.18
C GLU A 601 -35.94 -9.80 -25.25
N PRO A 602 -36.62 -9.40 -26.35
CA PRO A 602 -36.00 -8.58 -27.40
C PRO A 602 -35.39 -7.30 -26.83
N VAL A 603 -34.26 -6.90 -27.40
CA VAL A 603 -33.61 -5.62 -27.12
C VAL A 603 -33.97 -4.64 -28.22
N ASP A 604 -34.34 -3.42 -27.84
CA ASP A 604 -34.62 -2.37 -28.81
C ASP A 604 -33.34 -2.07 -29.63
N PRO A 605 -33.44 -2.00 -30.96
CA PRO A 605 -32.27 -1.80 -31.79
C PRO A 605 -31.69 -0.39 -31.59
N GLY A 606 -30.36 -0.32 -31.61
CA GLY A 606 -29.60 0.93 -31.56
C GLY A 606 -29.10 1.27 -30.16
N CYS A 607 -28.78 2.55 -29.99
CA CYS A 607 -28.26 3.07 -28.74
C CYS A 607 -29.31 3.91 -28.01
N THR A 608 -29.48 3.62 -26.72
CA THR A 608 -30.32 4.40 -25.81
C THR A 608 -29.43 5.03 -24.73
N ARG A 609 -29.73 6.27 -24.37
CA ARG A 609 -29.09 6.98 -23.27
C ARG A 609 -30.16 7.49 -22.33
N VAL A 610 -30.07 7.12 -21.05
CA VAL A 610 -31.05 7.46 -20.02
C VAL A 610 -30.35 8.08 -18.83
N GLU A 611 -30.87 9.20 -18.33
CA GLU A 611 -30.47 9.79 -17.05
C GLU A 611 -31.41 9.27 -15.95
N ARG A 612 -30.84 8.82 -14.83
CA ARG A 612 -31.55 8.15 -13.73
C ARG A 612 -31.35 8.85 -12.40
#